data_AF-A0A1I5ZCC4-F1
#
_entry.id   AF-A0A1I5ZCC4-F1
#
_cell.length_a   1.000
_cell.length_b   1.000
_cell.length_c   1.000
_cell.angle_alpha   90.00
_cell.angle_beta   90.00
_cell.angle_gamma   90.00
#
_symmetry.space_group_name_H-M   'P 1'
#
loop_
_entity.id
_entity.type
_entity.pdbx_description
1 polymer ?
#
loop_
_entity_poly.entity_id
_entity_poly.type
_entity_poly.pdbx_seq_one_letter_code
_entity_poly.pdbx_strand_id
1 'polypeptide(L)' 'MASVSPKIRRPGETPASKSGHLVLVHAATPGALVFHNPSGDTPESQRSAAVRVNDFTRFYAERAIPFTSPRTR' A
#
# COMPACT_ATOMS: atom_id res chain seq x y z
N MET A 1 -5.46 6.96 -1.18
CA MET A 1 -4.69 6.43 -0.04
C MET A 1 -5.44 5.27 0.60
N ALA A 2 -4.72 4.30 1.16
CA ALA A 2 -5.28 3.12 1.81
C ALA A 2 -4.72 2.95 3.23
N SER A 3 -5.58 2.56 4.17
CA SER A 3 -5.20 2.20 5.53
C SER A 3 -4.74 0.75 5.57
N VAL A 4 -3.55 0.53 6.11
CA VAL A 4 -2.89 -0.77 6.18
C VAL A 4 -2.18 -0.96 7.52
N SER A 5 -1.67 -2.16 7.76
CA SER A 5 -0.68 -2.43 8.80
C SER A 5 0.70 -1.91 8.40
N PRO A 6 1.49 -1.30 9.30
CA PRO A 6 2.88 -0.94 9.01
C PRO A 6 3.76 -2.18 8.71
N LYS A 7 3.30 -3.38 9.07
CA LYS A 7 3.96 -4.65 8.73
C LYS A 7 4.01 -4.96 7.24
N ILE A 8 3.27 -4.23 6.40
CA ILE A 8 3.33 -4.36 4.93
C ILE A 8 4.75 -4.14 4.36
N ARG A 9 5.64 -3.46 5.09
CA ARG A 9 7.08 -3.36 4.75
C ARG A 9 7.79 -4.72 4.68
N ARG A 10 7.21 -5.76 5.28
CA ARG A 10 7.68 -7.16 5.30
C ARG A 10 6.51 -8.09 4.95
N PRO A 11 6.19 -8.28 3.66
CA PRO A 11 5.01 -9.04 3.21
C PRO A 11 4.94 -10.51 3.69
N GLY A 12 6.08 -11.10 4.06
CA GLY A 12 6.16 -12.44 4.63
C GLY A 12 5.59 -12.56 6.05
N GLU A 13 5.39 -11.44 6.76
CA GLU A 13 4.87 -11.45 8.14
C GLU A 13 3.34 -11.38 8.18
N THR A 14 2.74 -12.00 9.20
CA THR A 14 1.30 -11.85 9.49
C THR A 14 1.09 -10.63 10.40
N PRO A 15 0.23 -9.67 10.02
CA PRO A 15 -0.01 -8.50 10.84
C PRO A 15 -0.90 -8.84 12.06
N ALA A 16 -0.55 -8.32 13.24
CA ALA A 16 -1.41 -8.41 14.43
C ALA A 16 -2.66 -7.50 14.33
N SER A 17 -2.57 -6.41 13.57
CA SER A 17 -3.67 -5.52 13.21
C SER A 17 -3.52 -5.07 11.75
N LYS A 18 -4.64 -4.93 11.04
CA LYS A 18 -4.69 -4.45 9.66
C LYS A 18 -4.63 -2.93 9.53
N SER A 19 -4.62 -2.16 10.61
CA SER A 19 -4.67 -0.69 10.58
C SER A 19 -3.50 -0.05 11.34
N GLY A 20 -3.36 1.28 11.19
CA GLY A 20 -2.36 2.09 11.90
C GLY A 20 -1.30 2.73 10.98
N HIS A 21 -1.39 2.51 9.66
CA HIS A 21 -0.48 3.08 8.68
C HIS A 21 -1.23 3.49 7.41
N LEU A 22 -0.78 4.56 6.75
CA LEU A 22 -1.35 5.04 5.49
C LEU A 22 -0.34 4.91 4.36
N VAL A 23 -0.79 4.36 3.24
CA VAL A 23 -0.02 4.26 2.00
C VAL A 23 -0.75 4.95 0.85
N LEU A 24 0.00 5.47 -0.12
CA LEU A 24 -0.55 6.03 -1.35
C LEU A 24 -0.35 5.03 -2.49
N VAL A 25 -1.39 4.27 -2.81
CA VAL A 25 -1.45 3.43 -4.01
C VAL A 25 -1.58 4.34 -5.23
N HIS A 26 -0.65 4.22 -6.17
CA HIS A 26 -0.58 5.07 -7.37
C HIS A 26 -0.48 4.27 -8.68
N ALA A 27 -0.26 2.96 -8.63
CA ALA A 27 -0.38 2.10 -9.80
C ALA A 27 -0.90 0.70 -9.41
N ALA A 28 -1.61 0.08 -10.34
CA ALA A 28 -2.13 -1.28 -10.21
C ALA A 28 -1.94 -2.04 -11.53
N THR A 29 -1.52 -3.29 -11.42
CA THR A 29 -1.54 -4.30 -12.49
C THR A 29 -2.43 -5.46 -12.05
N PRO A 30 -2.73 -6.44 -12.93
CA PRO A 30 -3.48 -7.63 -12.51
C PRO A 30 -2.83 -8.40 -11.35
N GLY A 31 -1.51 -8.32 -11.19
CA GLY A 31 -0.77 -9.09 -10.18
C GLY A 31 -0.29 -8.29 -8.98
N ALA A 32 -0.15 -6.96 -9.08
CA ALA A 32 0.53 -6.17 -8.06
C ALA A 32 -0.03 -4.75 -7.90
N LEU A 33 0.16 -4.22 -6.70
CA LEU A 33 -0.08 -2.81 -6.38
C LEU A 33 1.27 -2.13 -6.11
N VAL A 34 1.40 -0.90 -6.61
CA VAL A 34 2.56 -0.03 -6.35
C VAL A 34 2.12 1.18 -5.53
N PHE A 35 2.86 1.46 -4.46
CA PHE A 35 2.51 2.49 -3.51
C PHE A 35 3.73 3.18 -2.89
N HIS A 36 3.53 4.43 -2.48
CA HIS A 36 4.42 5.09 -1.53
C HIS A 36 4.18 4.50 -0.13
N ASN A 37 5.26 4.04 0.51
CA ASN A 37 5.25 3.38 1.80
C ASN A 37 6.13 4.14 2.81
N PRO A 38 5.61 5.12 3.56
CA PRO A 38 6.43 5.91 4.50
C PRO A 38 7.14 5.07 5.58
N SER A 39 6.67 3.85 5.86
CA SER A 39 7.30 2.93 6.80
C SER A 39 8.28 1.94 6.14
N GLY A 40 8.68 2.16 4.88
CA GLY A 40 9.67 1.33 4.20
C GLY A 40 11.05 1.45 4.85
N ASP A 41 11.82 0.36 4.83
CA ASP A 41 13.15 0.28 5.46
C ASP A 41 14.28 0.83 4.55
N THR A 42 14.02 1.01 3.25
CA THR A 42 14.95 1.63 2.27
C THR A 42 14.28 2.77 1.50
N PRO A 43 15.04 3.74 0.94
CA PRO A 43 14.48 4.81 0.11
C PRO A 43 13.62 4.32 -1.06
N GLU A 44 14.04 3.22 -1.71
CA GLU A 44 13.31 2.59 -2.82
C GLU A 44 11.98 2.02 -2.34
N SER A 45 12.00 1.31 -1.21
CA SER A 45 10.79 0.75 -0.61
C SER A 45 9.84 1.83 -0.12
N GLN A 46 10.34 3.01 0.26
CA GLN A 46 9.50 4.14 0.66
C GLN A 46 8.84 4.82 -0.54
N ARG A 47 9.58 4.95 -1.65
CA ARG A 47 9.11 5.65 -2.84
C ARG A 47 8.21 4.79 -3.72
N SER A 48 8.49 3.51 -3.93
CA SER A 48 7.76 2.68 -4.89
C SER A 48 7.74 1.21 -4.47
N ALA A 49 7.13 0.89 -3.32
CA ALA A 49 6.94 -0.50 -2.92
C ALA A 49 5.94 -1.19 -3.87
N ALA A 50 6.28 -2.40 -4.32
CA ALA A 50 5.40 -3.25 -5.09
C ALA A 50 5.13 -4.55 -4.33
N VAL A 51 3.86 -4.91 -4.15
CA VAL A 51 3.47 -6.19 -3.53
C VAL A 51 2.35 -6.84 -4.33
N ARG A 52 2.20 -8.16 -4.24
CA ARG A 52 1.10 -8.85 -4.89
C ARG A 52 -0.24 -8.40 -4.31
N VAL A 53 -1.29 -8.41 -5.11
CA VAL A 53 -2.65 -8.04 -4.65
C VAL A 53 -3.06 -8.88 -3.43
N ASN A 54 -2.83 -10.20 -3.46
CA ASN A 54 -3.13 -11.09 -2.34
C ASN A 54 -2.34 -10.75 -1.07
N ASP A 55 -1.08 -10.35 -1.21
CA ASP A 55 -0.26 -9.94 -0.08
C ASP A 55 -0.78 -8.61 0.49
N PHE A 56 -1.13 -7.65 -0.36
CA PHE A 56 -1.71 -6.37 0.06
C PHE A 56 -2.99 -6.55 0.89
N THR A 57 -3.90 -7.42 0.45
CA THR A 57 -5.18 -7.70 1.11
C THR A 57 -5.02 -8.19 2.55
N ARG A 58 -3.93 -8.90 2.87
CA ARG A 58 -3.63 -9.36 4.24
C ARG A 58 -3.42 -8.19 5.21
N PHE A 59 -2.89 -7.07 4.71
CA PHE A 59 -2.59 -5.88 5.50
C PHE A 59 -3.65 -4.79 5.41
N TYR A 60 -4.59 -4.86 4.45
CA TYR A 60 -5.55 -3.80 4.16
C TYR A 60 -6.69 -3.74 5.18
N ALA A 61 -6.91 -2.56 5.78
CA ALA A 61 -7.96 -2.32 6.78
C ALA A 61 -9.36 -2.08 6.18
N GLU A 62 -9.57 -2.37 4.90
CA GLU A 62 -10.85 -2.13 4.19
C GLU A 62 -11.30 -0.67 4.21
N ARG A 63 -10.34 0.26 4.35
CA ARG A 63 -10.57 1.71 4.41
C ARG A 63 -9.63 2.42 3.45
N ALA A 64 -10.20 3.16 2.51
CA ALA A 64 -9.45 3.96 1.56
C ALA A 64 -10.15 5.28 1.28
N ILE A 65 -9.35 6.29 0.93
CA ILE A 65 -9.81 7.57 0.40
C ILE A 65 -9.29 7.64 -1.04
N PRO A 66 -10.15 7.45 -2.06
CA PRO A 66 -9.75 7.66 -3.43
C PRO A 66 -9.58 9.15 -3.69
N PHE A 67 -8.53 9.50 -4.43
CA PHE A 67 -8.35 10.83 -4.97
C PHE A 67 -8.21 10.70 -6.47
N THR A 68 -8.95 11.52 -7.21
CA THR A 68 -8.83 11.63 -8.65
C THR A 68 -8.63 13.09 -8.98
N SER A 69 -7.61 13.40 -9.78
CA SER A 69 -7.46 14.73 -10.35
C SER A 69 -8.26 14.79 -11.64
N PRO A 70 -9.13 15.80 -11.85
CA PRO A 70 -9.79 15.97 -13.13
C PRO A 70 -8.72 16.17 -14.21
N ARG A 71 -8.69 15.29 -15.22
CA ARG A 71 -7.87 15.49 -16.41
C ARG A 71 -8.50 16.62 -17.22
N THR A 72 -7.86 17.79 -17.27
CA THR A 72 -8.21 18.84 -18.23
C THR A 72 -7.96 18.27 -19.63
N ARG A 73 -9.00 18.21 -20.47
CA ARG A 73 -8.88 17.84 -21.89
C ARG A 73 -8.31 19.00 -22.69
#